data_AF-A0A6L6WE92-F1
#
_entry.id   AF-A0A6L6WE92-F1
#
_cell.length_a   1.000
_cell.length_b   1.000
_cell.length_c   1.000
_cell.angle_alpha   90.00
_cell.angle_beta   90.00
_cell.angle_gamma   90.00
#
_symmetry.space_group_name_H-M   'P 1'
#
loop_
_entity.id
_entity.type
_entity.pdbx_description
1 polymer ?
#
loop_
_entity_poly.entity_id
_entity_poly.type
_entity_poly.pdbx_seq_one_letter_code
_entity_poly.pdbx_strand_id
1 'polypeptide(L)'
;MSKIEDPWHSRPIDVHRWSDHPEVKEFVGRIWDKYLPAEVVGKSGPKPKMAFRKQLRVLILDLYVAWQDDPELCIGVSMSVNAWKTGSRYNALHLSKKMIPIINTLHEAGLIDKSNHSYTAPGSRKNRSTRIRASEKFQEWFAKAKFERDDVGRAKGEEVIILKEWTCRAFVPPQVLV
;
A
#
# COMPACT_ATOMS: atom_id res chain seq x y z
N MET A 1 -15.08 7.77 -10.57
CA MET A 1 -13.64 7.83 -10.25
C MET A 1 -13.31 9.30 -10.08
N SER A 2 -12.75 9.65 -8.93
CA SER A 2 -12.38 11.02 -8.60
C SER A 2 -10.94 11.30 -9.05
N LYS A 3 -10.63 12.57 -9.30
CA LYS A 3 -9.26 13.00 -9.57
C LYS A 3 -8.53 13.16 -8.24
N ILE A 4 -7.30 12.62 -8.15
CA ILE A 4 -6.43 12.90 -7.00
C ILE A 4 -5.95 14.35 -7.10
N GLU A 5 -6.33 15.17 -6.10
CA GLU A 5 -6.03 16.60 -6.06
C GLU A 5 -4.58 16.89 -5.69
N ASP A 6 -4.09 16.28 -4.60
CA ASP A 6 -2.68 16.33 -4.20
C ASP A 6 -2.00 14.95 -4.26
N PRO A 7 -1.29 14.63 -5.36
CA PRO A 7 -0.54 13.39 -5.47
C PRO A 7 0.73 13.33 -4.60
N TRP A 8 1.15 14.44 -3.98
CA TRP A 8 2.34 14.50 -3.14
C TRP A 8 2.05 14.11 -1.70
N HIS A 9 0.82 14.33 -1.23
CA HIS A 9 0.29 13.77 0.02
C HIS A 9 0.19 12.25 -0.06
N SER A 10 1.34 11.59 0.15
CA SER A 10 1.49 10.19 -0.20
C SER A 10 2.63 9.50 0.54
N ARG A 11 2.48 8.19 0.71
CA ARG A 11 3.54 7.31 1.18
C ARG A 11 3.75 6.15 0.20
N PRO A 12 4.93 5.51 0.16
CA PRO A 12 5.09 4.25 -0.57
C PRO A 12 4.16 3.16 -0.04
N ILE A 13 3.80 2.19 -0.90
CA ILE A 13 3.08 0.99 -0.45
C ILE A 13 3.84 0.30 0.69
N ASP A 14 3.12 -0.01 1.75
CA ASP A 14 3.60 -0.81 2.87
C ASP A 14 3.38 -2.28 2.51
N VAL A 15 4.47 -2.94 2.15
CA VAL A 15 4.42 -4.33 1.71
C VAL A 15 4.13 -5.28 2.88
N HIS A 16 4.30 -4.82 4.13
CA HIS A 16 4.23 -5.59 5.37
C HIS A 16 2.85 -5.73 5.99
N ARG A 17 1.80 -5.24 5.33
CA ARG A 17 0.43 -5.35 5.82
C ARG A 17 -0.09 -6.78 5.80
N TRP A 18 -0.50 -7.24 6.98
CA TRP A 18 -1.04 -8.58 7.20
C TRP A 18 -2.21 -8.55 8.16
N SER A 19 -3.15 -9.47 7.98
CA SER A 19 -4.20 -9.74 8.95
C SER A 19 -4.66 -11.19 8.79
N ASP A 20 -4.91 -11.82 9.94
CA ASP A 20 -5.55 -13.15 10.07
C ASP A 20 -7.05 -13.04 10.39
N HIS A 21 -7.59 -11.82 10.50
CA HIS A 21 -8.97 -11.60 10.87
C HIS A 21 -9.93 -12.21 9.82
N PRO A 22 -10.94 -13.00 10.21
CA PRO A 22 -11.84 -13.68 9.27
C PRO A 22 -12.60 -12.67 8.39
N GLU A 23 -13.03 -11.54 8.94
CA GLU A 23 -13.71 -10.48 8.17
C GLU A 23 -12.82 -9.87 7.09
N VAL A 24 -11.50 -9.77 7.31
CA VAL A 24 -10.57 -9.31 6.25
C VAL A 24 -10.53 -10.33 5.12
N LYS A 25 -10.49 -11.63 5.46
CA LYS A 25 -10.48 -12.70 4.46
C LYS A 25 -11.78 -12.71 3.65
N GLU A 26 -12.92 -12.52 4.29
CA GLU A 26 -14.23 -12.42 3.65
C GLU A 26 -14.33 -11.18 2.75
N PHE A 27 -13.93 -10.01 3.27
CA PHE A 27 -13.93 -8.75 2.54
C PHE A 27 -13.08 -8.83 1.26
N VAL A 28 -11.84 -9.34 1.38
CA VAL A 28 -10.96 -9.56 0.23
C VAL A 28 -11.51 -10.63 -0.71
N GLY A 29 -12.15 -11.67 -0.17
CA GLY A 29 -12.84 -12.70 -0.95
C GLY A 29 -13.93 -12.13 -1.83
N ARG A 30 -14.78 -11.25 -1.27
CA ARG A 30 -15.84 -10.56 -2.02
C ARG A 30 -15.30 -9.71 -3.17
N ILE A 31 -14.20 -8.98 -2.94
CA ILE A 31 -13.55 -8.20 -4.00
C ILE A 31 -12.98 -9.12 -5.08
N TRP A 32 -12.32 -10.20 -4.66
CA TRP A 32 -11.77 -11.20 -5.57
C TRP A 32 -12.84 -11.79 -6.48
N ASP A 33 -13.93 -12.31 -5.90
CA ASP A 33 -14.96 -13.01 -6.65
C ASP A 33 -15.73 -12.07 -7.58
N LYS A 34 -15.88 -10.80 -7.21
CA LYS A 34 -16.63 -9.81 -8.01
C LYS A 34 -15.80 -9.16 -9.11
N TYR A 35 -14.50 -8.93 -8.90
CA TYR A 35 -13.71 -8.07 -9.78
C TYR A 35 -12.47 -8.74 -10.37
N LEU A 36 -12.00 -9.86 -9.83
CA LEU A 36 -10.81 -10.56 -10.34
C LEU A 36 -11.16 -11.96 -10.86
N PRO A 37 -11.92 -12.06 -11.97
CA PRO A 37 -12.27 -13.34 -12.54
C PRO A 37 -11.05 -14.00 -13.24
N ALA A 38 -11.22 -15.24 -13.68
CA ALA A 38 -10.11 -16.08 -14.15
C ALA A 38 -9.37 -15.50 -15.36
N GLU A 39 -10.01 -14.63 -16.13
CA GLU A 39 -9.45 -13.94 -17.30
C GLU A 39 -8.33 -12.96 -16.89
N VAL A 40 -8.47 -12.30 -15.74
CA VAL A 40 -7.49 -11.35 -15.20
C VAL A 40 -6.28 -12.07 -14.58
N VAL A 41 -6.55 -13.22 -13.96
CA VAL A 41 -5.56 -14.03 -13.23
C VAL A 41 -4.86 -15.05 -14.16
N GLY A 42 -5.41 -15.24 -15.35
CA GLY A 42 -5.09 -16.32 -16.30
C GLY A 42 -5.68 -17.66 -15.87
N LYS A 43 -5.76 -18.62 -16.82
CA LYS A 43 -6.11 -20.04 -16.59
C LYS A 43 -5.02 -20.79 -15.80
N SER A 44 -4.60 -20.23 -14.68
CA SER A 44 -3.53 -20.75 -13.86
C SER A 44 -4.07 -21.68 -12.76
N GLY A 45 -3.27 -22.66 -12.35
CA GLY A 45 -3.61 -23.58 -11.27
C GLY A 45 -3.80 -22.91 -9.88
N PRO A 46 -4.14 -23.68 -8.84
CA PRO A 46 -4.48 -23.16 -7.51
C PRO A 46 -3.37 -22.31 -6.84
N LYS A 47 -2.10 -22.71 -7.01
CA LYS A 47 -0.94 -22.01 -6.41
C LYS A 47 -0.81 -20.56 -6.92
N PRO A 48 -0.80 -20.30 -8.25
CA PRO A 48 -0.85 -18.95 -8.78
C PRO A 48 -2.02 -18.11 -8.26
N LYS A 49 -3.24 -18.66 -8.20
CA LYS A 49 -4.42 -17.93 -7.69
C LYS A 49 -4.25 -17.49 -6.25
N MET A 50 -3.70 -18.37 -5.40
CA MET A 50 -3.39 -18.03 -4.00
C MET A 50 -2.38 -16.88 -3.90
N ALA A 51 -1.37 -16.83 -4.77
CA ALA A 51 -0.41 -15.72 -4.80
C ALA A 51 -1.05 -14.37 -5.17
N PHE A 52 -1.99 -14.36 -6.12
CA PHE A 52 -2.76 -13.15 -6.46
C PHE A 52 -3.67 -12.72 -5.31
N ARG A 53 -4.38 -13.65 -4.66
CA ARG A 53 -5.22 -13.35 -3.48
C ARG A 53 -4.41 -12.76 -2.33
N LYS A 54 -3.20 -13.27 -2.07
CA LYS A 54 -2.29 -12.70 -1.06
C LYS A 54 -1.87 -11.27 -1.40
N GLN A 55 -1.50 -11.01 -2.67
CA GLN A 55 -1.14 -9.67 -3.12
C GLN A 55 -2.32 -8.69 -3.05
N LEU A 56 -3.52 -9.13 -3.45
CA LEU A 56 -4.74 -8.36 -3.28
C LEU A 56 -4.96 -7.99 -1.81
N ARG A 57 -4.84 -8.95 -0.89
CA ARG A 57 -4.99 -8.70 0.55
C ARG A 57 -4.06 -7.59 1.04
N VAL A 58 -2.77 -7.66 0.71
CA VAL A 58 -1.78 -6.63 1.10
C VAL A 58 -2.21 -5.25 0.58
N LEU A 59 -2.61 -5.16 -0.69
CA LEU A 59 -3.05 -3.91 -1.29
C LEU A 59 -4.29 -3.33 -0.61
N ILE A 60 -5.30 -4.16 -0.34
CA ILE A 60 -6.54 -3.72 0.30
C ILE A 60 -6.29 -3.26 1.74
N LEU A 61 -5.49 -4.00 2.50
CA LEU A 61 -5.12 -3.62 3.87
C LEU A 61 -4.32 -2.32 3.91
N ASP A 62 -3.41 -2.13 2.95
CA ASP A 62 -2.62 -0.90 2.91
C ASP A 62 -3.47 0.32 2.55
N LEU A 63 -4.43 0.17 1.62
CA LEU A 63 -5.42 1.19 1.28
C LEU A 63 -6.34 1.51 2.47
N TYR A 64 -6.77 0.49 3.22
CA TYR A 64 -7.58 0.67 4.41
C TYR A 64 -6.84 1.46 5.49
N VAL A 65 -5.58 1.10 5.79
CA VAL A 65 -4.78 1.83 6.78
C VAL A 65 -4.49 3.25 6.31
N ALA A 66 -4.18 3.46 5.02
CA ALA A 66 -3.99 4.80 4.47
C ALA A 66 -5.24 5.66 4.64
N TRP A 67 -6.43 5.11 4.35
CA TRP A 67 -7.70 5.79 4.53
C TRP A 67 -8.02 6.09 6.00
N GLN A 68 -7.71 5.17 6.92
CA GLN A 68 -7.85 5.39 8.36
C GLN A 68 -6.92 6.48 8.90
N ASP A 69 -5.72 6.63 8.33
CA ASP A 69 -4.80 7.72 8.67
C ASP A 69 -5.32 9.06 8.14
N ASP A 70 -5.70 9.10 6.86
CA ASP A 70 -6.26 10.27 6.19
C ASP A 70 -6.98 9.83 4.89
N PRO A 71 -8.26 10.17 4.69
CA PRO A 71 -9.02 9.81 3.49
C PRO A 71 -8.44 10.29 2.16
N GLU A 72 -7.56 11.29 2.16
CA GLU A 72 -6.88 11.83 0.99
C GLU A 72 -5.48 11.23 0.76
N LEU A 73 -4.95 10.48 1.74
CA LEU A 73 -3.60 9.92 1.67
C LEU A 73 -3.47 8.90 0.54
N CYS A 74 -2.52 9.19 -0.36
CA CYS A 74 -2.24 8.34 -1.50
C CYS A 74 -1.12 7.32 -1.21
N ILE A 75 -1.20 6.18 -1.90
CA ILE A 75 -0.16 5.17 -1.90
C ILE A 75 0.63 5.24 -3.21
N GLY A 76 1.95 5.30 -3.10
CA GLY A 76 2.89 5.28 -4.22
C GLY A 76 3.25 3.87 -4.66
N VAL A 77 2.98 3.56 -5.93
CA VAL A 77 3.27 2.25 -6.54
C VAL A 77 3.87 2.39 -7.93
N SER A 78 4.83 1.54 -8.27
CA SER A 78 5.40 1.49 -9.61
C SER A 78 4.57 0.59 -10.51
N MET A 79 4.07 1.15 -11.61
CA MET A 79 3.32 0.40 -12.63
C MET A 79 4.23 -0.20 -13.71
N SER A 80 5.55 -0.04 -13.60
CA SER A 80 6.53 -0.62 -14.52
C SER A 80 6.99 -1.99 -14.03
N VAL A 81 6.92 -3.01 -14.89
CA VAL A 81 7.34 -4.39 -14.60
C VAL A 81 8.80 -4.45 -14.09
N ASN A 82 9.67 -3.57 -14.59
CA ASN A 82 11.10 -3.51 -14.25
C ASN A 82 11.35 -3.14 -12.77
N ALA A 83 10.38 -2.52 -12.10
CA ALA A 83 10.49 -2.21 -10.68
C ALA A 83 10.28 -3.45 -9.79
N TRP A 84 9.67 -4.52 -10.30
CA TRP A 84 9.27 -5.72 -9.55
C TRP A 84 10.28 -6.87 -9.72
N LYS A 85 11.56 -6.58 -9.47
CA LYS A 85 12.66 -7.56 -9.55
C LYS A 85 13.05 -8.12 -8.18
N THR A 86 13.77 -9.24 -8.16
CA THR A 86 14.35 -9.81 -6.94
C THR A 86 15.24 -8.76 -6.24
N GLY A 87 15.14 -8.67 -4.91
CA GLY A 87 15.84 -7.64 -4.13
C GLY A 87 15.25 -6.23 -4.24
N SER A 88 14.17 -6.03 -5.01
CA SER A 88 13.40 -4.78 -4.93
C SER A 88 12.63 -4.69 -3.61
N ARG A 89 12.23 -3.46 -3.23
CA ARG A 89 11.32 -3.20 -2.11
C ARG A 89 10.09 -4.12 -2.11
N TYR A 90 9.54 -4.40 -3.30
CA TYR A 90 8.34 -5.23 -3.43
C TYR A 90 8.58 -6.70 -3.10
N ASN A 91 9.80 -7.20 -3.32
CA ASN A 91 10.11 -8.62 -3.16
C ASN A 91 10.15 -9.07 -1.70
N ALA A 92 10.34 -8.15 -0.75
CA ALA A 92 10.44 -8.44 0.69
C ALA A 92 9.26 -9.26 1.24
N LEU A 93 8.06 -9.14 0.67
CA LEU A 93 6.89 -9.97 1.00
C LEU A 93 6.26 -10.66 -0.20
N HIS A 94 7.11 -11.06 -1.14
CA HIS A 94 6.69 -11.80 -2.33
C HIS A 94 5.64 -11.06 -3.18
N LEU A 95 5.58 -9.72 -3.08
CA LEU A 95 4.84 -8.94 -4.06
C LEU A 95 5.58 -9.02 -5.39
N SER A 96 4.80 -9.07 -6.46
CA SER A 96 5.31 -9.31 -7.80
C SER A 96 4.62 -8.40 -8.79
N LYS A 97 5.06 -8.43 -10.06
CA LYS A 97 4.40 -7.73 -11.16
C LYS A 97 2.90 -8.02 -11.32
N LYS A 98 2.38 -9.06 -10.68
CA LYS A 98 0.93 -9.37 -10.57
C LYS A 98 0.12 -8.26 -9.89
N MET A 99 0.76 -7.37 -9.13
CA MET A 99 0.09 -6.21 -8.57
C MET A 99 -0.43 -5.24 -9.63
N ILE A 100 0.26 -5.14 -10.77
CA ILE A 100 -0.09 -4.24 -11.87
C ILE A 100 -1.50 -4.55 -12.43
N PRO A 101 -1.81 -5.79 -12.87
CA PRO A 101 -3.16 -6.12 -13.32
C PRO A 101 -4.21 -5.98 -12.22
N ILE A 102 -3.88 -6.34 -10.97
CA ILE A 102 -4.81 -6.15 -9.83
C ILE A 102 -5.21 -4.66 -9.70
N ILE A 103 -4.23 -3.75 -9.68
CA ILE A 103 -4.47 -2.31 -9.54
C ILE A 103 -5.30 -1.77 -10.71
N ASN A 104 -4.97 -2.17 -11.94
CA ASN A 104 -5.71 -1.70 -13.12
C ASN A 104 -7.16 -2.18 -13.09
N THR A 105 -7.41 -3.44 -12.75
CA THR A 105 -8.77 -3.99 -12.64
C THR A 105 -9.58 -3.30 -11.53
N LEU A 106 -8.97 -3.03 -10.36
CA LEU A 106 -9.65 -2.31 -9.28
C LEU A 106 -9.94 -0.84 -9.65
N HIS A 107 -9.05 -0.22 -10.43
CA HIS A 107 -9.27 1.12 -10.96
C HIS A 107 -10.42 1.14 -11.98
N GLU A 108 -10.44 0.21 -12.93
CA GLU A 108 -11.52 0.05 -13.90
C GLU A 108 -12.87 -0.24 -13.23
N ALA A 109 -12.86 -1.02 -12.13
CA ALA A 109 -14.03 -1.27 -11.29
C ALA A 109 -14.52 -0.05 -10.48
N GLY A 110 -13.76 1.05 -10.50
CA GLY A 110 -14.03 2.28 -9.76
C GLY A 110 -13.84 2.15 -8.25
N LEU A 111 -13.06 1.17 -7.78
CA LEU A 111 -12.70 1.02 -6.36
C LEU A 111 -11.46 1.82 -5.97
N ILE A 112 -10.62 2.15 -6.95
CA ILE A 112 -9.38 2.89 -6.74
C ILE A 112 -9.35 4.10 -7.68
N ASP A 113 -9.02 5.25 -7.13
CA ASP A 113 -8.64 6.43 -7.91
C ASP A 113 -7.14 6.39 -8.18
N LYS A 114 -6.74 6.79 -9.39
CA LYS A 114 -5.36 6.64 -9.89
C LYS A 114 -4.85 7.94 -10.51
N SER A 115 -3.66 8.36 -10.11
CA SER A 115 -2.92 9.46 -10.74
C SER A 115 -1.61 8.93 -11.30
N ASN A 116 -1.42 9.14 -12.60
CA ASN A 116 -0.29 8.59 -13.36
C ASN A 116 1.06 9.08 -12.81
N HIS A 117 2.10 8.31 -13.14
CA HIS A 117 3.47 8.67 -12.80
C HIS A 117 3.93 9.89 -13.63
N SER A 118 4.93 10.59 -13.13
CA SER A 118 5.61 11.68 -13.84
C SER A 118 7.11 11.41 -13.90
N TYR A 119 7.72 11.69 -15.04
CA TYR A 119 9.17 11.62 -15.23
C TYR A 119 9.61 12.80 -16.09
N THR A 120 10.61 13.54 -15.63
CA THR A 120 11.19 14.67 -16.37
C THR A 120 12.65 14.40 -16.70
N ALA A 121 13.48 14.14 -15.68
CA ALA A 121 14.91 13.90 -15.81
C ALA A 121 15.41 13.11 -14.59
N PRO A 122 16.55 12.40 -14.66
CA PRO A 122 17.12 11.70 -13.51
C PRO A 122 17.29 12.64 -12.30
N GLY A 123 16.86 12.21 -11.11
CA GLY A 123 16.97 13.00 -9.87
C GLY A 123 16.00 14.20 -9.75
N SER A 124 15.15 14.46 -10.75
CA SER A 124 14.17 15.56 -10.67
C SER A 124 13.19 15.34 -9.52
N ARG A 125 12.98 16.38 -8.70
CA ARG A 125 11.95 16.40 -7.65
C ARG A 125 10.52 16.23 -8.20
N LYS A 126 10.33 16.48 -9.50
CA LYS A 126 9.04 16.29 -10.19
C LYS A 126 8.78 14.83 -10.57
N ASN A 127 9.77 13.94 -10.43
CA ASN A 127 9.58 12.53 -10.70
C ASN A 127 8.74 11.88 -9.61
N ARG A 128 7.70 11.16 -10.00
CA ARG A 128 6.79 10.50 -9.07
C ARG A 128 6.30 9.19 -9.65
N SER A 129 6.21 8.15 -8.81
CA SER A 129 5.51 6.91 -9.17
C SER A 129 3.99 7.13 -9.23
N THR A 130 3.24 6.15 -9.75
CA THR A 130 1.78 6.22 -9.76
C THR A 130 1.26 6.36 -8.33
N ARG A 131 0.19 7.14 -8.17
CA ARG A 131 -0.52 7.30 -6.89
C ARG A 131 -1.88 6.66 -7.00
N ILE A 132 -2.22 5.90 -5.97
CA ILE A 132 -3.51 5.25 -5.86
C ILE A 132 -4.14 5.59 -4.51
N ARG A 133 -5.46 5.69 -4.48
CA ARG A 133 -6.25 5.96 -3.28
C ARG A 133 -7.55 5.17 -3.35
N ALA A 134 -8.13 4.81 -2.22
CA ALA A 134 -9.48 4.26 -2.19
C ALA A 134 -10.47 5.30 -2.72
N SER A 135 -11.29 4.93 -3.70
CA SER A 135 -12.36 5.80 -4.17
C SER A 135 -13.43 5.98 -3.08
N GLU A 136 -14.24 7.03 -3.15
CA GLU A 136 -15.35 7.26 -2.19
C GLU A 136 -16.21 6.01 -2.00
N LYS A 137 -16.58 5.36 -3.10
CA LYS A 137 -17.30 4.08 -3.10
C LYS A 137 -16.59 3.00 -2.28
N PHE A 138 -15.26 2.93 -2.36
CA PHE A 138 -14.49 1.93 -1.64
C PHE A 138 -14.25 2.32 -0.18
N GLN A 139 -14.17 3.62 0.12
CA GLN A 139 -14.18 4.14 1.49
C GLN A 139 -15.50 3.81 2.21
N GLU A 140 -16.64 3.88 1.54
CA GLU A 140 -17.92 3.42 2.10
C GLU A 140 -17.91 1.92 2.45
N TRP A 141 -17.17 1.11 1.68
CA TRP A 141 -17.01 -0.31 1.98
C TRP A 141 -16.12 -0.51 3.21
N PHE A 142 -15.06 0.29 3.36
CA PHE A 142 -14.22 0.30 4.54
C PHE A 142 -14.98 0.76 5.79
N ALA A 143 -15.80 1.79 5.69
CA ALA A 143 -16.63 2.26 6.80
C ALA A 143 -17.66 1.22 7.29
N LYS A 144 -18.05 0.28 6.42
CA LYS A 144 -18.96 -0.84 6.75
C LYS A 144 -18.23 -2.12 7.14
N ALA A 145 -16.89 -2.11 7.10
CA ALA A 145 -16.10 -3.28 7.45
C ALA A 145 -16.14 -3.53 8.96
N LYS A 146 -16.11 -4.80 9.35
CA LYS A 146 -16.15 -5.22 10.76
C LYS A 146 -14.77 -5.56 11.31
N PHE A 147 -13.73 -4.90 10.81
CA PHE A 147 -12.37 -5.03 11.31
C PHE A 147 -11.81 -3.62 11.52
N GLU A 148 -10.96 -3.48 12.53
CA GLU A 148 -10.36 -2.23 12.95
C GLU A 148 -8.89 -2.15 12.55
N ARG A 149 -8.26 -1.00 12.83
CA ARG A 149 -6.83 -0.79 12.55
C ARG A 149 -5.95 -1.81 13.26
N ASP A 150 -6.29 -2.18 14.48
CA ASP A 150 -5.50 -3.09 15.31
C ASP A 150 -5.57 -4.55 14.83
N ASP A 151 -6.57 -4.88 14.02
CA ASP A 151 -6.65 -6.16 13.31
C ASP A 151 -5.67 -6.24 12.13
N VAL A 152 -5.03 -5.12 11.76
CA VAL A 152 -4.07 -5.01 10.65
C VAL A 152 -2.64 -4.87 11.20
N GLY A 153 -2.01 -6.02 11.43
CA GLY A 153 -0.63 -6.09 11.87
C GLY A 153 0.41 -5.89 10.76
N ARG A 154 1.67 -5.99 11.18
CA ARG A 154 2.83 -6.14 10.29
C ARG A 154 3.36 -7.57 10.33
N ALA A 155 3.70 -8.13 9.17
CA ALA A 155 4.22 -9.50 9.09
C ALA A 155 5.56 -9.66 9.85
N LYS A 156 5.74 -10.79 10.55
CA LYS A 156 6.99 -11.15 11.27
C LYS A 156 8.20 -11.10 10.32
N GLY A 157 9.16 -10.23 10.63
CA GLY A 157 10.37 -10.00 9.82
C GLY A 157 10.89 -8.56 9.83
N GLU A 158 10.20 -7.64 10.51
CA GLU A 158 10.70 -6.28 10.72
C GLU A 158 11.59 -6.22 11.97
N GLU A 159 12.84 -5.77 11.80
CA GLU A 159 13.52 -5.04 12.87
C GLU A 159 12.77 -3.71 13.03
N VAL A 160 12.12 -3.53 14.18
CA VAL A 160 11.54 -2.25 14.56
C VAL A 160 12.70 -1.32 14.88
N ILE A 161 12.96 -0.33 14.03
CA ILE A 161 13.81 0.81 14.42
C ILE A 161 12.98 1.65 15.41
N ILE A 162 13.10 1.33 16.70
CA ILE A 162 12.63 2.21 17.77
C ILE A 162 13.57 3.40 17.79
N LEU A 163 13.08 4.57 17.41
CA LEU A 163 13.77 5.83 17.64
C LEU A 163 13.93 6.01 19.15
N LYS A 164 15.15 5.79 19.64
CA LYS A 164 15.54 6.09 21.01
C LYS A 164 15.45 7.60 21.19
N GLU A 165 14.75 8.02 22.24
CA GLU A 165 14.58 9.43 22.63
C GLU A 165 15.89 10.22 22.50
N TRP A 166 15.84 11.31 21.74
CA TRP A 166 16.95 12.24 21.61
C TRP A 166 16.98 13.08 22.89
N THR A 167 17.70 12.62 23.91
CA THR A 167 17.98 13.48 25.08
C THR A 167 18.76 14.70 24.62
N CYS A 168 18.09 15.85 24.66
CA CYS A 168 18.71 17.15 24.45
C CYS A 168 19.75 17.34 25.57
N ARG A 169 21.04 17.19 25.25
CA ARG A 169 22.11 17.55 26.19
C ARG A 169 22.09 19.06 26.36
N ALA A 170 21.61 19.52 27.51
CA ALA A 170 21.76 20.90 27.91
C ALA A 170 23.25 21.27 27.91
N PHE A 171 23.57 22.35 27.20
CA PHE A 171 24.88 22.99 27.22
C PHE A 171 25.18 23.48 28.64
N VAL A 172 26.23 22.95 29.27
CA VAL A 172 26.74 23.46 30.54
C VAL A 172 27.85 24.47 30.20
N PRO A 173 27.68 25.76 30.51
CA PRO A 173 28.73 26.75 30.24
C PRO A 173 29.95 26.51 31.15
N PRO A 174 31.17 26.83 30.69
CA PRO A 174 32.37 26.66 31.49
C PRO A 174 32.36 27.58 32.70
N GLN A 175 32.64 27.01 33.88
CA GLN A 175 32.87 27.80 35.09
C GLN A 175 34.20 28.55 34.95
N VAL A 176 34.13 29.87 35.03
CA VAL A 176 35.31 30.74 35.14
C VAL A 176 35.90 30.52 36.53
N LEU A 177 37.11 29.95 36.61
CA LEU A 177 37.90 30.00 37.84
C LEU A 177 38.37 31.44 38.04
N VAL A 178 38.05 32.00 39.21
CA VAL A 178 38.63 33.23 39.75
C VAL A 178 39.80 32.86 40.64
#